data_AF-W2KW47-F1
#
_entry.id   AF-W2KW47-F1
#
_cell.length_a   1.000
_cell.length_b   1.000
_cell.length_c   1.000
_cell.angle_alpha   90.00
_cell.angle_beta   90.00
_cell.angle_gamma   90.00
#
_symmetry.space_group_name_H-M   'P 1'
#
loop_
_entity.id
_entity.type
_entity.pdbx_description
1 polymer ?
#
loop_
_entity_poly.entity_id
_entity_poly.type
_entity_poly.pdbx_seq_one_letter_code
_entity_poly.pdbx_strand_id
1 'polypeptide(L)'
;MPKSIHFGLDLTLGQEVIKLDPNIKVGMRFESRSRTVLPFTLDVAVKAFWKFFGYSHGNMRSLGDTEYLLQTNLLSRSFAIHTNFQDYFSQLVGKYTCRKIATEDEVTLVWVECTDVEEFGGSKFKGMQYLKRGYVKLRKIPREGPGHESTSTILETYSETTRHFEMISMIRQYGCKFETWSTRSNARTVE
;
A
#
# COMPACT_ATOMS: atom_id res chain seq x y z
N MET A 1 -26.48 -7.54 -21.34
CA MET A 1 -25.60 -6.44 -21.80
C MET A 1 -24.44 -6.32 -20.84
N PRO A 2 -23.17 -6.25 -21.28
CA PRO A 2 -22.06 -6.02 -20.35
C PRO A 2 -22.16 -4.59 -19.80
N LYS A 3 -22.29 -4.43 -18.46
CA LYS A 3 -22.19 -3.12 -17.82
C LYS A 3 -20.78 -2.59 -18.04
N SER A 4 -20.68 -1.40 -18.63
CA SER A 4 -19.43 -0.67 -18.74
C SER A 4 -18.90 -0.37 -17.34
N ILE A 5 -17.64 -0.75 -17.09
CA ILE A 5 -16.96 -0.39 -15.85
C ILE A 5 -16.48 1.05 -16.02
N HIS A 6 -17.13 1.98 -15.32
CA HIS A 6 -16.73 3.37 -15.32
C HIS A 6 -15.57 3.58 -14.34
N PHE A 7 -14.40 3.90 -14.89
CA PHE A 7 -13.25 4.36 -14.13
C PHE A 7 -13.47 5.84 -13.78
N GLY A 8 -13.28 6.21 -12.50
CA GLY A 8 -13.43 7.61 -12.07
C GLY A 8 -12.38 8.51 -12.73
N LEU A 9 -12.71 9.79 -12.91
CA LEU A 9 -11.80 10.79 -13.52
C LEU A 9 -10.57 11.08 -12.65
N ASP A 10 -10.63 10.75 -11.35
CA ASP A 10 -9.56 11.04 -10.38
C ASP A 10 -8.48 9.94 -10.28
N LEU A 11 -8.40 9.06 -11.28
CA LEU A 11 -7.39 8.00 -11.30
C LEU A 11 -6.11 8.54 -11.93
N THR A 12 -4.99 8.38 -11.24
CA THR A 12 -3.67 8.65 -11.80
C THR A 12 -3.16 7.48 -12.66
N LEU A 13 -3.99 6.45 -12.87
CA LEU A 13 -3.61 5.17 -13.50
C LEU A 13 -2.38 4.52 -12.83
N GLY A 14 -2.16 4.82 -11.55
CA GLY A 14 -0.99 4.35 -10.80
C GLY A 14 0.23 5.28 -10.89
N GLN A 15 0.21 6.31 -11.73
CA GLN A 15 1.26 7.31 -11.79
C GLN A 15 1.28 8.14 -10.50
N GLU A 16 2.47 8.42 -9.98
CA GLU A 16 2.60 9.34 -8.85
C GLU A 16 2.45 10.78 -9.33
N VAL A 17 1.50 11.51 -8.74
CA VAL A 17 1.26 12.94 -8.98
C VAL A 17 1.78 13.71 -7.77
N ILE A 18 2.54 14.77 -8.04
CA ILE A 18 3.04 15.68 -7.02
C ILE A 18 1.96 16.72 -6.73
N LYS A 19 1.52 16.77 -5.47
CA LYS A 19 0.57 17.77 -4.97
C LYS A 19 1.27 18.68 -3.97
N LEU A 20 1.05 19.98 -4.10
CA LEU A 20 1.44 20.93 -3.07
C LEU A 20 0.39 20.88 -1.94
N ASP A 21 0.83 20.67 -0.71
CA ASP A 21 -0.04 20.72 0.47
C ASP A 21 0.48 21.78 1.45
N PRO A 22 -0.22 22.93 1.59
CA PRO A 22 0.20 24.01 2.47
C PRO A 22 0.17 23.61 3.96
N ASN A 23 -0.46 22.49 4.32
CA ASN A 23 -0.49 21.97 5.68
C ASN A 23 0.66 21.00 6.01
N ILE A 24 1.52 20.67 5.05
CA ILE A 24 2.71 19.83 5.27
C ILE A 24 3.94 20.75 5.32
N LYS A 25 4.76 20.65 6.38
CA LYS A 25 6.00 21.44 6.56
C LYS A 25 6.96 21.42 5.36
N VAL A 26 6.94 20.35 4.56
CA VAL A 26 7.83 20.14 3.39
C VAL A 26 7.10 20.39 2.06
N GLY A 27 5.84 20.85 2.10
CA GLY A 27 5.08 21.37 0.97
C GLY A 27 4.68 20.37 -0.12
N MET A 28 5.27 19.17 -0.20
CA MET A 28 5.01 18.19 -1.26
C MET A 28 4.44 16.86 -0.72
N ARG A 29 3.37 16.40 -1.35
CA ARG A 29 2.78 15.06 -1.22
C ARG A 29 2.81 14.36 -2.57
N PHE A 30 3.32 13.14 -2.62
CA PHE A 30 3.18 12.27 -3.79
C PHE A 30 1.93 11.43 -3.59
N GLU A 31 1.03 11.41 -4.57
CA GLU A 31 -0.21 10.64 -4.51
C GLU A 31 -0.34 9.76 -5.76
N SER A 32 -0.74 8.51 -5.57
CA SER A 32 -1.07 7.60 -6.66
C SER A 32 -2.41 6.94 -6.37
N ARG A 33 -3.27 6.87 -7.38
CA ARG A 33 -4.57 6.20 -7.34
C ARG A 33 -4.78 5.42 -8.63
N SER A 34 -5.18 4.16 -8.51
CA SER A 34 -5.54 3.36 -9.67
C SER A 34 -6.78 2.51 -9.40
N ARG A 35 -7.51 2.20 -10.46
CA ARG A 35 -8.58 1.22 -10.45
C ARG A 35 -8.46 0.37 -11.71
N THR A 36 -8.53 -0.94 -11.58
CA THR A 36 -8.46 -1.89 -12.69
C THR A 36 -9.26 -3.15 -12.36
N VAL A 37 -9.43 -4.04 -13.34
CA VAL A 37 -10.02 -5.36 -13.14
C VAL A 37 -8.96 -6.42 -13.34
N LEU A 38 -8.89 -7.32 -12.36
CA LEU A 38 -8.05 -8.49 -12.40
C LEU A 38 -8.86 -9.67 -12.93
N PRO A 39 -8.29 -10.48 -13.86
CA PRO A 39 -8.93 -11.68 -14.39
C PRO A 39 -8.81 -12.86 -13.41
N PHE A 40 -9.00 -12.60 -12.12
CA PHE A 40 -8.89 -13.58 -11.04
C PHE A 40 -10.04 -13.43 -10.05
N THR A 41 -10.43 -14.53 -9.43
CA THR A 41 -11.37 -14.55 -8.30
C THR A 41 -10.81 -13.77 -7.11
N LEU A 42 -11.69 -13.33 -6.21
CA LEU A 42 -11.32 -12.50 -5.06
C LEU A 42 -10.27 -13.21 -4.18
N ASP A 43 -10.44 -14.50 -3.92
CA ASP A 43 -9.53 -15.28 -3.09
C ASP A 43 -8.11 -15.34 -3.68
N VAL A 44 -7.99 -15.56 -4.99
CA VAL A 44 -6.71 -15.58 -5.70
C VAL A 44 -6.03 -14.22 -5.64
N ALA A 45 -6.79 -13.15 -5.93
CA ALA A 45 -6.26 -11.79 -5.88
C ALA A 45 -5.80 -11.42 -4.45
N VAL A 46 -6.62 -11.68 -3.44
CA VAL A 46 -6.30 -11.41 -2.03
C VAL A 46 -5.05 -12.17 -1.60
N LYS A 47 -4.95 -13.45 -1.95
CA LYS A 47 -3.78 -14.28 -1.65
C LYS A 47 -2.52 -13.70 -2.30
N ALA A 48 -2.60 -13.28 -3.57
CA ALA A 48 -1.47 -12.68 -4.28
C ALA A 48 -1.01 -11.36 -3.64
N PHE A 49 -1.95 -10.45 -3.34
CA PHE A 49 -1.61 -9.16 -2.71
C PHE A 49 -1.12 -9.32 -1.28
N TRP A 50 -1.71 -10.21 -0.48
CA TRP A 50 -1.24 -10.46 0.88
C TRP A 50 0.17 -11.05 0.90
N LYS A 51 0.46 -11.94 -0.04
CA LYS A 51 1.83 -12.43 -0.27
C LYS A 51 2.77 -11.33 -0.72
N PHE A 52 2.34 -10.47 -1.65
CA PHE A 52 3.14 -9.31 -2.07
C PHE A 52 3.57 -8.50 -0.85
N PHE A 53 2.64 -8.11 0.03
CA PHE A 53 2.98 -7.42 1.27
C PHE A 53 3.80 -8.30 2.22
N GLY A 54 3.62 -9.61 2.27
CA GLY A 54 4.41 -10.54 3.08
C GLY A 54 5.88 -10.64 2.68
N TYR A 55 6.20 -10.44 1.40
CA TYR A 55 7.50 -10.80 0.81
C TYR A 55 8.28 -9.64 0.19
N SER A 56 7.76 -8.40 0.16
CA SER A 56 8.24 -7.34 -0.75
C SER A 56 9.69 -6.86 -0.56
N HIS A 57 10.47 -7.47 0.34
CA HIS A 57 11.78 -6.96 0.74
C HIS A 57 12.86 -8.04 0.95
N GLY A 58 12.79 -9.15 0.21
CA GLY A 58 13.93 -10.07 0.03
C GLY A 58 14.18 -11.09 1.16
N ASN A 59 13.32 -11.18 2.17
CA ASN A 59 13.44 -12.18 3.22
C ASN A 59 12.45 -13.34 2.99
N MET A 60 12.85 -14.33 2.18
CA MET A 60 12.19 -15.63 2.16
C MET A 60 12.81 -16.52 3.24
N ARG A 61 12.08 -16.80 4.32
CA ARG A 61 12.45 -17.87 5.25
C ARG A 61 11.35 -18.95 5.26
N SER A 62 11.60 -20.02 4.51
CA SER A 62 10.85 -21.29 4.52
C SER A 62 9.38 -21.29 4.02
N LEU A 63 8.94 -22.49 3.60
CA LEU A 63 7.57 -22.80 3.19
C LEU A 63 6.54 -22.58 4.33
N GLY A 64 6.96 -22.75 5.60
CA GLY A 64 6.11 -22.61 6.78
C GLY A 64 5.67 -21.17 7.08
N ASP A 65 6.48 -20.18 6.70
CA ASP A 65 6.12 -18.76 6.85
C ASP A 65 4.93 -18.40 5.94
N THR A 66 4.74 -19.12 4.84
CA THR A 66 3.65 -18.86 3.88
C THR A 66 2.29 -19.21 4.46
N GLU A 67 2.17 -20.35 5.16
CA GLU A 67 0.89 -20.76 5.76
C GLU A 67 0.53 -19.85 6.95
N TYR A 68 1.50 -19.53 7.81
CA TYR A 68 1.31 -18.59 8.89
C TYR A 68 0.89 -17.20 8.38
N LEU A 69 1.54 -16.70 7.32
CA LEU A 69 1.18 -15.42 6.73
C LEU A 69 -0.29 -15.41 6.28
N LEU A 70 -0.78 -16.46 5.63
CA LEU A 70 -2.17 -16.54 5.17
C LEU A 70 -3.19 -16.48 6.31
N GLN A 71 -2.83 -16.99 7.49
CA GLN A 71 -3.68 -17.03 8.69
C GLN A 71 -3.71 -15.71 9.47
N THR A 72 -2.75 -14.81 9.23
CA THR A 72 -2.72 -13.51 9.92
C THR A 72 -3.48 -12.42 9.16
N ASN A 73 -4.02 -11.47 9.93
CA ASN A 73 -4.63 -10.25 9.42
C ASN A 73 -3.79 -9.00 9.70
N LEU A 74 -2.63 -9.16 10.34
CA LEU A 74 -1.71 -8.09 10.68
C LEU A 74 -0.29 -8.54 10.40
N LEU A 75 0.43 -7.72 9.66
CA LEU A 75 1.83 -7.90 9.31
C LEU A 75 2.60 -6.67 9.80
N SER A 76 3.71 -6.87 10.50
CA SER A 76 4.69 -5.82 10.78
C SER A 76 6.08 -6.34 10.52
N ARG A 77 6.89 -5.57 9.80
CA ARG A 77 8.19 -5.98 9.29
C ARG A 77 9.13 -4.80 9.17
N SER A 78 10.41 -5.07 9.37
CA SER A 78 11.50 -4.20 8.96
C SER A 78 12.01 -4.63 7.59
N PHE A 79 12.54 -3.70 6.82
CA PHE A 79 13.17 -3.99 5.55
C PHE A 79 14.41 -3.12 5.33
N ALA A 80 15.26 -3.60 4.43
CA ALA A 80 16.33 -2.84 3.83
C ALA A 80 16.27 -3.08 2.32
N ILE A 81 16.12 -2.02 1.54
CA ILE A 81 16.15 -2.06 0.09
C ILE A 81 17.48 -1.47 -0.34
N HIS A 82 18.22 -2.27 -1.10
CA HIS A 82 19.36 -1.82 -1.86
C HIS A 82 19.04 -2.02 -3.33
N THR A 83 18.90 -0.91 -4.06
CA THR A 83 18.68 -0.95 -5.50
C THR A 83 19.93 -0.41 -6.17
N ASN A 84 20.50 -1.24 -7.03
CA ASN A 84 21.53 -0.86 -7.97
C ASN A 84 21.04 -1.28 -9.35
N PHE A 85 20.55 -0.32 -10.12
CA PHE A 85 20.04 -0.56 -11.47
C PHE A 85 20.55 0.54 -12.40
N GLN A 86 21.40 0.14 -13.36
CA GLN A 86 22.13 1.08 -14.22
C GLN A 86 22.88 2.13 -13.37
N ASP A 87 22.61 3.42 -13.58
CA ASP A 87 23.18 4.54 -12.83
C ASP A 87 22.30 4.99 -11.65
N TYR A 88 21.22 4.25 -11.37
CA TYR A 88 20.34 4.53 -10.25
C TYR A 88 20.74 3.69 -9.04
N PHE A 89 21.17 4.39 -7.99
CA PHE A 89 21.48 3.83 -6.70
C PHE A 89 20.50 4.33 -5.63
N SER A 90 19.95 3.41 -4.84
CA SER A 90 19.21 3.77 -3.63
C SER A 90 19.44 2.80 -2.48
N GLN A 91 19.58 3.36 -1.29
CA GLN A 91 19.62 2.64 -0.02
C GLN A 91 18.54 3.19 0.90
N LEU A 92 17.62 2.32 1.27
CA LEU A 92 16.45 2.63 2.07
C LEU A 92 16.33 1.59 3.18
N VAL A 93 16.09 2.03 4.41
CA VAL A 93 15.76 1.13 5.52
C VAL A 93 14.46 1.57 6.15
N GLY A 94 13.60 0.64 6.50
CA GLY A 94 12.27 1.01 6.93
C GLY A 94 11.56 -0.03 7.75
N LYS A 95 10.38 0.36 8.21
CA LYS A 95 9.40 -0.50 8.84
C LYS A 95 8.07 -0.25 8.16
N TYR A 96 7.33 -1.31 7.87
CA TYR A 96 5.93 -1.19 7.46
C TYR A 96 5.05 -2.10 8.29
N THR A 97 3.82 -1.67 8.45
CA THR A 97 2.75 -2.45 9.06
C THR A 97 1.57 -2.48 8.08
N CYS A 98 1.07 -3.66 7.78
CA CYS A 98 -0.07 -3.88 6.89
C CYS A 98 -1.16 -4.65 7.65
N ARG A 99 -2.43 -4.24 7.48
CA ARG A 99 -3.59 -4.90 8.08
C ARG A 99 -4.57 -5.30 6.98
N LYS A 100 -5.06 -6.53 7.06
CA LYS A 100 -6.13 -7.09 6.22
C LYS A 100 -7.46 -6.92 6.93
N ILE A 101 -8.41 -6.26 6.26
CA ILE A 101 -9.78 -6.05 6.71
C ILE A 101 -10.67 -6.74 5.67
N ALA A 102 -11.38 -7.80 6.07
CA ALA A 102 -12.17 -8.63 5.17
C ALA A 102 -13.66 -8.59 5.51
N THR A 103 -14.48 -8.57 4.47
CA THR A 103 -15.93 -8.78 4.47
C THR A 103 -16.25 -9.90 3.46
N GLU A 104 -17.52 -10.24 3.27
CA GLU A 104 -17.92 -11.33 2.35
C GLU A 104 -17.51 -11.09 0.89
N ASP A 105 -17.59 -9.84 0.42
CA ASP A 105 -17.39 -9.48 -0.99
C ASP A 105 -16.22 -8.52 -1.24
N GLU A 106 -15.57 -8.07 -0.16
CA GLU A 106 -14.48 -7.11 -0.22
C GLU A 106 -13.38 -7.46 0.77
N VAL A 107 -12.13 -7.29 0.33
CA VAL A 107 -10.96 -7.27 1.21
C VAL A 107 -10.17 -5.99 0.97
N THR A 108 -9.90 -5.27 2.04
CA THR A 108 -9.04 -4.08 2.02
C THR A 108 -7.76 -4.35 2.81
N LEU A 109 -6.62 -4.17 2.15
CA LEU A 109 -5.29 -4.16 2.76
C LEU A 109 -4.89 -2.71 2.98
N VAL A 110 -4.70 -2.30 4.23
CA VAL A 110 -4.24 -0.95 4.59
C VAL A 110 -2.83 -1.02 5.15
N TRP A 111 -1.96 -0.09 4.77
CA TRP A 111 -0.59 -0.07 5.29
C TRP A 111 -0.08 1.33 5.60
N VAL A 112 0.92 1.33 6.48
CA VAL A 112 1.77 2.48 6.78
C VAL A 112 3.22 2.00 6.79
N GLU A 113 4.09 2.82 6.22
CA GLU A 113 5.51 2.57 6.04
C GLU A 113 6.28 3.83 6.45
N CYS A 114 7.30 3.65 7.29
CA CYS A 114 8.30 4.67 7.61
C CYS A 114 9.65 4.21 7.06
N THR A 115 10.30 5.08 6.29
CA THR A 115 11.53 4.73 5.56
C THR A 115 12.56 5.82 5.75
N ASP A 116 13.73 5.46 6.25
CA ASP A 116 14.93 6.28 6.28
C ASP A 116 15.63 6.15 4.93
N VAL A 117 15.91 7.30 4.31
CA VAL A 117 16.65 7.38 3.04
C VAL A 117 18.12 7.62 3.37
N GLU A 118 18.96 6.66 3.07
CA GLU A 118 20.42 6.79 3.25
C GLU A 118 21.06 7.35 1.98
N GLU A 119 20.63 6.84 0.83
CA GLU A 119 21.10 7.29 -0.48
C GLU A 119 19.98 7.17 -1.53
N PHE A 120 19.89 8.16 -2.43
CA PHE A 120 18.93 8.15 -3.54
C PHE A 120 19.49 8.94 -4.72
N GLY A 121 19.59 8.32 -5.90
CA GLY A 121 20.11 8.97 -7.10
C GLY A 121 21.56 9.45 -6.95
N GLY A 122 22.40 8.68 -6.25
CA GLY A 122 23.80 9.02 -5.95
C GLY A 122 24.00 10.13 -4.92
N SER A 123 22.91 10.68 -4.36
CA SER A 123 22.96 11.68 -3.29
C SER A 123 22.75 11.01 -1.94
N LYS A 124 23.65 11.28 -0.99
CA LYS A 124 23.52 10.80 0.39
C LYS A 124 22.68 11.75 1.21
N PHE A 125 21.76 11.20 1.98
CA PHE A 125 20.87 11.96 2.85
C PHE A 125 21.18 11.65 4.32
N LYS A 126 21.07 12.67 5.17
CA LYS A 126 21.10 12.50 6.63
C LYS A 126 19.79 13.02 7.20
N GLY A 127 19.01 12.13 7.82
CA GLY A 127 17.76 12.48 8.47
C GLY A 127 16.56 12.69 7.52
N MET A 128 16.67 12.23 6.27
CA MET A 128 15.53 12.21 5.34
C MET A 128 14.66 10.99 5.64
N GLN A 129 13.39 11.22 5.95
CA GLN A 129 12.42 10.17 6.18
C GLN A 129 11.22 10.31 5.24
N TYR A 130 10.72 9.18 4.77
CA TYR A 130 9.44 9.07 4.10
C TYR A 130 8.43 8.39 4.99
N LEU A 131 7.21 8.93 4.94
CA LEU A 131 6.03 8.28 5.47
C LEU A 131 5.14 7.94 4.28
N LYS A 132 5.04 6.66 3.95
CA LYS A 132 4.16 6.16 2.90
C LYS A 132 2.96 5.47 3.53
N ARG A 133 1.77 5.76 3.01
CA ARG A 133 0.50 5.19 3.48
C ARG A 133 -0.33 4.82 2.29
N GLY A 134 -1.16 3.80 2.42
CA GLY A 134 -2.01 3.41 1.31
C GLY A 134 -2.97 2.30 1.62
N TYR A 135 -3.77 1.99 0.61
CA TYR A 135 -4.62 0.82 0.63
C TYR A 135 -4.69 0.14 -0.74
N VAL A 136 -5.02 -1.15 -0.70
CA VAL A 136 -5.44 -1.98 -1.81
C VAL A 136 -6.81 -2.51 -1.43
N LYS A 137 -7.84 -2.13 -2.17
CA LYS A 137 -9.20 -2.62 -2.01
C LYS A 137 -9.51 -3.57 -3.16
N LEU A 138 -9.93 -4.78 -2.82
CA LEU A 138 -10.27 -5.86 -3.74
C LEU A 138 -11.74 -6.20 -3.56
N ARG A 139 -12.54 -6.15 -4.62
CA ARG A 139 -14.00 -6.40 -4.56
C ARG A 139 -14.44 -7.39 -5.63
N LYS A 140 -15.39 -8.27 -5.29
CA LYS A 140 -16.07 -9.10 -6.30
C LYS A 140 -16.85 -8.19 -7.25
N ILE A 141 -16.95 -8.62 -8.51
CA ILE A 141 -17.88 -8.02 -9.47
C ILE A 141 -19.23 -8.72 -9.30
N PRO A 142 -20.31 -8.01 -8.94
CA PRO A 142 -21.64 -8.61 -8.92
C PRO A 142 -22.00 -9.04 -10.35
N ARG A 143 -22.33 -10.32 -10.54
CA ARG A 143 -22.93 -10.80 -11.79
C ARG A 143 -24.45 -10.91 -11.62
N GLU A 144 -25.18 -10.52 -12.66
CA GLU A 144 -26.61 -10.78 -12.76
C GLU A 144 -26.82 -12.16 -13.37
N GLY A 145 -27.52 -13.05 -12.65
CA GLY A 145 -27.88 -14.40 -13.11
C GLY A 145 -27.62 -15.49 -12.07
N PRO A 146 -28.48 -16.53 -11.95
CA PRO A 146 -28.28 -17.61 -10.98
C PRO A 146 -27.03 -18.45 -11.30
N GLY A 147 -26.19 -18.70 -10.28
CA GLY A 147 -25.25 -19.83 -10.28
C GLY A 147 -23.86 -19.62 -10.92
N HIS A 148 -23.42 -18.39 -11.18
CA HIS A 148 -22.06 -18.14 -11.67
C HIS A 148 -21.24 -17.29 -10.69
N GLU A 149 -20.21 -17.89 -10.10
CA GLU A 149 -19.21 -17.16 -9.32
C GLU A 149 -18.48 -16.14 -10.19
N SER A 150 -18.14 -14.99 -9.61
CA SER A 150 -17.36 -13.96 -10.31
C SER A 150 -15.92 -14.44 -10.50
N THR A 151 -15.50 -14.56 -11.76
CA THR A 151 -14.12 -14.89 -12.15
C THR A 151 -13.19 -13.68 -12.17
N SER A 152 -13.67 -12.52 -11.71
CA SER A 152 -12.93 -11.25 -11.82
C SER A 152 -13.11 -10.41 -10.56
N THR A 153 -12.09 -9.59 -10.29
CA THR A 153 -11.98 -8.77 -9.08
C THR A 153 -11.68 -7.33 -9.46
N ILE A 154 -12.41 -6.39 -8.91
CA ILE A 154 -12.08 -4.96 -8.98
C ILE A 154 -10.93 -4.71 -8.03
N LEU A 155 -9.83 -4.18 -8.56
CA LEU A 155 -8.69 -3.69 -7.79
C LEU A 155 -8.74 -2.17 -7.74
N GLU A 156 -8.68 -1.61 -6.55
CA GLU A 156 -8.50 -0.19 -6.30
C GLU A 156 -7.27 0.00 -5.44
N THR A 157 -6.37 0.89 -5.85
CA THR A 157 -5.18 1.23 -5.08
C THR A 157 -5.13 2.71 -4.81
N TYR A 158 -4.62 3.04 -3.64
CA TYR A 158 -4.27 4.39 -3.25
C TYR A 158 -2.97 4.36 -2.47
N SER A 159 -2.09 5.30 -2.74
CA SER A 159 -0.98 5.58 -1.85
C SER A 159 -0.64 7.06 -1.82
N GLU A 160 -0.16 7.50 -0.67
CA GLU A 160 0.44 8.81 -0.49
C GLU A 160 1.80 8.69 0.18
N THR A 161 2.74 9.55 -0.21
CA THR A 161 4.05 9.67 0.41
C THR A 161 4.27 11.11 0.83
N THR A 162 4.57 11.33 2.11
CA THR A 162 4.99 12.62 2.65
C THR A 162 6.46 12.56 3.07
N ARG A 163 7.16 13.66 2.83
CA ARG A 163 8.56 13.82 3.27
C ARG A 163 8.59 14.46 4.63
N HIS A 164 9.41 13.91 5.52
CA HIS A 164 9.70 14.48 6.83
C HIS A 164 11.22 14.61 6.98
N PHE A 165 11.66 15.77 7.45
CA PHE A 165 13.04 16.01 7.88
C PHE A 165 12.95 16.33 9.38
N GLU A 166 13.42 15.46 10.28
CA GLU A 166 13.52 15.81 11.71
C GLU A 166 14.62 15.01 12.43
N MET A 167 15.28 15.67 13.40
CA MET A 167 16.47 15.22 14.17
C MET A 167 16.30 13.92 14.98
N ILE A 168 15.10 13.33 15.03
CA ILE A 168 14.78 12.17 15.88
C ILE A 168 14.09 11.12 15.03
N SER A 169 14.79 10.02 14.79
CA SER A 169 14.30 8.86 14.02
C SER A 169 12.99 8.31 14.59
N MET A 170 11.87 8.49 13.88
CA MET A 170 10.59 7.81 14.19
C MET A 170 10.72 6.28 14.21
N ILE A 171 11.68 5.73 13.46
CA ILE A 171 11.99 4.29 13.42
C ILE A 171 12.54 3.79 14.76
N ARG A 172 13.31 4.64 15.49
CA ARG A 172 13.91 4.30 16.78
C ARG A 172 12.93 4.39 17.96
N GLN A 173 11.93 5.29 17.92
CA GLN A 173 11.16 5.62 19.12
C GLN A 173 9.72 5.09 19.16
N TYR A 174 9.01 4.89 18.02
CA TYR A 174 7.56 4.63 18.07
C TYR A 174 7.05 3.40 17.32
N GLY A 175 7.84 2.81 16.43
CA GLY A 175 7.29 1.83 15.49
C GLY A 175 6.25 2.47 14.55
N CYS A 176 5.93 1.79 13.45
CA CYS A 176 4.95 2.29 12.50
C CYS A 176 3.52 2.02 13.05
N LYS A 177 3.03 2.91 13.92
CA LYS A 177 1.73 2.75 14.61
C LYS A 177 0.56 3.30 13.77
N PHE A 178 -0.52 2.51 13.72
CA PHE A 178 -1.80 2.81 13.04
C PHE A 178 -2.71 3.80 13.78
N GLU A 179 -2.32 4.28 14.97
CA GLU A 179 -3.24 4.85 15.99
C GLU A 179 -3.99 6.13 15.57
N THR A 180 -3.73 6.73 14.41
CA THR A 180 -4.34 8.02 14.01
C THR A 180 -5.38 7.97 12.89
N TRP A 181 -5.79 6.80 12.37
CA TRP A 181 -6.69 6.77 11.19
C TRP A 181 -8.06 6.09 11.36
N SER A 182 -8.34 5.37 12.45
CA SER A 182 -9.64 4.70 12.63
C SER A 182 -10.82 5.67 12.84
N THR A 183 -10.55 6.94 13.16
CA THR A 183 -11.60 7.94 13.42
C THR A 183 -11.94 8.84 12.23
N ARG A 184 -11.14 8.89 11.16
CA ARG A 184 -11.42 9.78 9.99
C ARG A 184 -12.08 9.09 8.80
N SER A 185 -11.98 7.77 8.67
CA SER A 185 -12.56 7.03 7.54
C SER A 185 -14.07 6.82 7.64
N ASN A 186 -14.66 6.93 8.84
CA ASN A 186 -16.12 6.84 9.02
C ASN A 186 -16.87 8.16 8.80
N ALA A 187 -16.18 9.28 8.55
CA ALA A 187 -16.79 10.60 8.49
C ALA A 187 -16.96 11.19 7.07
N ARG A 188 -16.63 10.44 6.00
CA ARG A 188 -16.74 10.93 4.61
C ARG A 188 -17.52 10.01 3.66
N THR A 189 -18.49 9.28 4.20
CA THR A 189 -19.38 8.43 3.38
C THR A 189 -20.85 8.73 3.63
N VAL A 190 -21.16 9.98 4.01
CA VAL A 190 -22.52 10.52 4.00
C VAL A 190 -22.41 11.95 3.48
N GLU A 191 -22.47 12.10 2.16
CA GLU A 191 -23.04 13.23 1.41
C GLU A 191 -23.11 12.85 -0.08
#